data_AF-A0A8C3KUT0-F1
#
_entry.id   AF-A0A8C3KUT0-F1
#
_cell.length_a   1.000
_cell.length_b   1.000
_cell.length_c   1.000
_cell.angle_alpha   90.00
_cell.angle_beta   90.00
_cell.angle_gamma   90.00
#
_symmetry.space_group_name_H-M   'P 1'
#
loop_
_entity.id
_entity.type
_entity.pdbx_description
1 polymer ?
#
loop_
_entity_poly.entity_id
_entity_poly.type
_entity_poly.pdbx_seq_one_letter_code
_entity_poly.pdbx_strand_id
1 'polypeptide(L)'
;LWVLFHLPTPTDGRPLTLDEIWKSVHVCYQARLQEGPWDTITQQEHPLLGQPFFVLHPCRTNEFMCSVMAGSQKDNRHRNYIVLWLSTVGPVVGLSLPLSYAKLGLEENTNAEID
;
A
#
# COMPACT_ATOMS: atom_id res chain seq x y z
N LEU A 1 -10.13 6.52 -6.15
CA LEU A 1 -9.42 7.26 -5.09
C LEU A 1 -7.95 7.32 -5.49
N TRP A 2 -7.38 8.48 -5.78
CA TRP A 2 -5.94 8.58 -6.01
C TRP A 2 -5.25 8.52 -4.64
N VAL A 3 -4.24 7.66 -4.48
CA VAL A 3 -3.46 7.63 -3.24
C VAL A 3 -2.08 8.19 -3.50
N LEU A 4 -1.76 9.24 -2.74
CA LEU A 4 -0.50 9.97 -2.83
C LEU A 4 0.42 9.51 -1.71
N PHE A 5 1.67 9.22 -2.06
CA PHE A 5 2.72 8.87 -1.11
C PHE A 5 3.79 9.96 -1.12
N HIS A 6 4.03 10.53 0.06
CA HIS A 6 5.16 11.43 0.28
C HIS A 6 6.43 10.61 0.42
N LEU A 7 7.47 10.96 -0.33
CA LEU A 7 8.79 10.35 -0.18
C LEU A 7 9.82 11.38 0.29
N PRO A 8 10.83 10.95 1.06
CA PRO A 8 11.91 11.82 1.48
C PRO A 8 12.64 12.36 0.26
N THR A 9 12.86 13.67 0.19
CA THR A 9 13.75 14.25 -0.81
C THR A 9 15.21 13.96 -0.43
N PRO A 10 16.08 13.64 -1.39
CA PRO A 10 17.50 13.51 -1.11
C PRO A 10 18.09 14.89 -0.77
N THR A 11 19.24 14.90 -0.09
CA THR A 11 19.87 16.11 0.45
C THR A 11 20.29 17.12 -0.62
N ASP A 12 20.38 16.68 -1.87
CA ASP A 12 20.65 17.47 -3.07
C ASP A 12 19.41 18.18 -3.62
N GLY A 13 18.22 17.94 -3.05
CA GLY A 13 16.97 18.62 -3.39
C GLY A 13 16.36 18.18 -4.74
N ARG A 14 16.97 17.21 -5.43
CA ARG A 14 16.42 16.72 -6.70
C ARG A 14 15.25 15.76 -6.45
N PRO A 15 14.26 15.67 -7.34
CA PRO A 15 13.24 14.63 -7.25
C PRO A 15 13.89 13.24 -7.36
N LEU A 16 13.49 12.32 -6.48
CA LEU A 16 13.85 10.90 -6.61
C LEU A 16 13.20 10.31 -7.87
N THR A 17 13.96 9.54 -8.64
CA THR A 17 13.39 8.77 -9.76
C THR A 17 12.71 7.49 -9.27
N LEU A 18 11.83 6.92 -10.09
CA LEU A 18 11.22 5.60 -9.83
C LEU A 18 12.31 4.54 -9.56
N ASP A 19 13.38 4.53 -10.36
CA ASP A 19 14.47 3.55 -10.17
C ASP A 19 15.16 3.66 -8.82
N GLU A 20 15.36 4.88 -8.32
CA GLU A 20 16.00 5.11 -7.01
C GLU A 20 15.14 4.60 -5.87
N ILE A 21 13.83 4.76 -5.98
CA ILE A 21 12.87 4.29 -4.99
C ILE A 21 12.78 2.77 -5.03
N TRP A 22 12.75 2.18 -6.22
CA TRP A 22 12.63 0.73 -6.37
C TRP A 22 13.86 0.03 -5.78
N LYS A 23 15.03 0.67 -5.87
CA LYS A 23 16.26 0.22 -5.20
C LYS A 23 16.21 0.33 -3.67
N SER A 24 15.46 1.28 -3.13
CA SER A 24 15.27 1.45 -1.67
C SER A 24 14.29 0.44 -1.06
N VAL A 25 13.43 -0.16 -1.90
CA VAL A 25 12.46 -1.16 -1.48
C VAL A 25 13.18 -2.47 -1.18
N HIS A 26 12.75 -3.18 -0.13
CA HIS A 26 13.32 -4.48 0.22
C HIS A 26 13.21 -5.49 -0.95
N VAL A 27 14.26 -6.30 -1.16
CA VAL A 27 14.41 -7.20 -2.33
C VAL A 27 13.21 -8.13 -2.55
N CYS A 28 12.53 -8.57 -1.49
CA CYS A 28 11.36 -9.45 -1.61
C CYS A 28 10.15 -8.78 -2.30
N TYR A 29 10.10 -7.44 -2.34
CA TYR A 29 9.07 -6.70 -3.07
C TYR A 29 9.55 -6.25 -4.44
N GLN A 30 10.87 -6.13 -4.69
CA GLN A 30 11.42 -5.67 -5.97
C GLN A 30 11.00 -6.55 -7.16
N ALA A 31 10.98 -7.87 -7.00
CA ALA A 31 10.51 -8.78 -8.05
C ALA A 31 9.03 -8.52 -8.39
N ARG A 32 8.21 -8.19 -7.38
CA ARG A 32 6.79 -7.86 -7.57
C ARG A 32 6.59 -6.47 -8.15
N LEU A 33 7.55 -5.55 -8.01
CA LEU A 33 7.47 -4.21 -8.58
C LEU A 33 7.59 -4.18 -10.11
N GLN A 34 8.15 -5.23 -10.71
CA GLN A 34 8.21 -5.39 -12.17
C GLN A 34 6.97 -6.09 -12.74
N GLU A 35 6.03 -6.53 -11.89
CA GLU A 35 4.86 -7.30 -12.30
C GLU A 35 3.55 -6.69 -11.76
N GLY A 36 2.49 -6.77 -12.57
CA GLY A 36 1.15 -6.38 -12.15
C GLY A 36 0.99 -4.86 -11.93
N PRO A 37 0.18 -4.43 -10.94
CA PRO A 37 -0.37 -3.07 -10.84
C PRO A 37 0.61 -1.98 -10.38
N TRP A 38 1.84 -2.38 -10.04
CA TRP A 38 2.93 -1.48 -9.72
C TRP A 38 3.45 -0.73 -10.96
N ASP A 39 3.12 -1.23 -12.16
CA ASP A 39 3.27 -0.53 -13.44
C ASP A 39 2.48 0.78 -13.52
N THR A 40 1.47 0.96 -12.65
CA THR A 40 0.62 2.15 -12.62
C THR A 40 1.08 3.23 -11.63
N ILE A 41 2.23 3.06 -10.97
CA ILE A 41 2.81 4.14 -10.18
C ILE A 41 3.39 5.21 -11.11
N THR A 42 2.98 6.45 -10.89
CA THR A 42 3.48 7.62 -11.61
C THR A 42 3.93 8.70 -10.63
N GLN A 43 4.81 9.59 -11.06
CA GLN A 43 5.15 10.79 -10.31
C GLN A 43 4.21 11.92 -10.75
N GLN A 44 3.56 12.58 -9.80
CA GLN A 44 2.71 13.77 -10.05
C GLN A 44 2.97 14.83 -8.98
N GLU A 45 2.70 16.09 -9.31
CA GLU A 45 2.75 17.17 -8.33
C GLU A 45 1.55 17.11 -7.38
N HIS A 46 1.81 17.31 -6.08
CA HIS A 46 0.75 17.43 -5.11
C HIS A 46 -0.03 18.74 -5.32
N PRO A 47 -1.37 18.70 -5.52
CA PRO A 47 -2.17 19.86 -5.91
C PRO A 47 -2.04 21.07 -4.99
N LEU A 48 -1.75 20.84 -3.70
CA LEU A 48 -1.60 21.90 -2.70
C LEU A 48 -0.14 22.25 -2.36
N LEU A 49 0.80 21.32 -2.55
CA LEU A 49 2.18 21.50 -2.06
C LEU A 49 3.13 21.86 -3.20
N GLY A 50 2.74 21.64 -4.47
CA GLY A 50 3.59 21.88 -5.64
C GLY A 50 4.87 21.04 -5.62
N GLN A 51 4.87 19.93 -4.87
CA GLN A 51 6.01 19.04 -4.70
C GLN A 51 5.73 17.70 -5.38
N PRO A 52 6.77 17.00 -5.86
CA PRO A 52 6.60 15.70 -6.49
C PRO A 52 6.18 14.64 -5.46
N PHE A 53 5.13 13.90 -5.79
CA PHE A 53 4.60 12.76 -5.04
C PHE A 53 4.48 11.56 -5.98
N PHE A 54 4.52 10.36 -5.40
CA PHE A 54 4.20 9.14 -6.13
C PHE A 54 2.74 8.79 -5.96
N VAL A 55 2.12 8.41 -7.06
CA VAL A 55 0.69 8.19 -7.13
C VAL A 55 0.43 6.83 -7.76
N LEU A 56 -0.23 5.96 -7.00
CA LEU A 56 -0.77 4.72 -7.53
C LEU A 56 -2.10 5.03 -8.22
N HIS A 57 -2.20 4.75 -9.52
CA HIS A 57 -3.43 5.04 -10.25
C HIS A 57 -4.58 4.12 -9.76
N PRO A 58 -5.78 4.66 -9.51
CA PRO A 58 -6.88 3.87 -8.98
C PRO A 58 -7.36 2.73 -9.90
N CYS A 59 -7.13 2.82 -11.22
CA CYS A 59 -7.73 1.90 -12.20
C CYS A 59 -7.43 0.42 -11.93
N ARG A 60 -6.24 0.11 -11.40
CA ARG A 60 -5.85 -1.28 -11.09
C ARG A 60 -5.85 -1.62 -9.60
N THR A 61 -6.24 -0.68 -8.73
CA THR A 61 -6.29 -0.96 -7.29
C THR A 61 -7.27 -2.09 -6.96
N ASN A 62 -8.39 -2.18 -7.69
CA ASN A 62 -9.35 -3.28 -7.50
C ASN A 62 -8.77 -4.63 -7.94
N GLU A 63 -8.19 -4.68 -9.15
CA GLU A 63 -7.51 -5.89 -9.68
C GLU A 63 -6.41 -6.37 -8.71
N PHE A 64 -5.61 -5.44 -8.22
CA PHE A 64 -4.59 -5.71 -7.21
C PHE A 64 -5.18 -6.33 -5.95
N MET A 65 -6.19 -5.70 -5.36
CA MET A 65 -6.76 -6.13 -4.09
C MET A 65 -7.52 -7.45 -4.21
N CYS A 66 -8.16 -7.73 -5.34
CA CYS A 66 -8.75 -9.04 -5.61
C CYS A 66 -7.73 -10.18 -5.48
N SER A 67 -6.51 -10.00 -6.01
CA SER A 67 -5.45 -11.02 -5.91
C SER A 67 -4.97 -11.22 -4.46
N VAL A 68 -4.83 -10.13 -3.70
CA VAL A 68 -4.41 -10.15 -2.29
C VAL A 68 -5.47 -10.81 -1.40
N MET A 69 -6.76 -10.63 -1.74
CA MET A 69 -7.88 -11.26 -1.04
C MET A 69 -8.03 -12.75 -1.40
N ALA A 70 -7.81 -13.13 -2.67
CA ALA A 70 -7.94 -14.51 -3.13
C ALA A 70 -6.95 -15.48 -2.46
N GLY A 71 -5.75 -15.00 -2.12
CA GLY A 71 -4.73 -15.80 -1.41
C GLY A 71 -5.08 -16.18 0.03
N SER A 72 -6.19 -15.69 0.60
CA SER A 72 -6.54 -15.88 2.02
C SER A 72 -7.86 -16.63 2.27
N GLN A 73 -8.36 -17.38 1.30
CA GLN A 73 -9.64 -18.12 1.32
C GLN A 73 -9.82 -19.13 2.48
N LYS A 74 -8.85 -19.28 3.39
CA LYS A 74 -8.90 -20.29 4.46
C LYS A 74 -9.53 -19.81 5.78
N ASP A 75 -9.84 -18.52 5.93
CA ASP A 75 -10.42 -18.00 7.18
C ASP A 75 -11.56 -17.03 6.89
N ASN A 76 -12.76 -17.32 7.40
CA ASN A 76 -13.98 -16.49 7.37
C ASN A 76 -13.85 -15.21 8.24
N ARG A 77 -12.67 -14.62 8.27
CA ARG A 77 -12.37 -13.46 9.11
C ARG A 77 -12.73 -12.19 8.35
N HIS A 78 -13.52 -11.31 8.95
CA HIS A 78 -13.74 -9.96 8.42
C HIS A 78 -12.38 -9.26 8.33
N ARG A 79 -11.90 -9.03 7.10
CA ARG A 79 -10.61 -8.39 6.84
C ARG A 79 -10.86 -6.92 6.50
N ASN A 80 -10.27 -6.03 7.28
CA ASN A 80 -10.33 -4.60 6.99
C ASN A 80 -9.56 -4.32 5.68
N TYR A 81 -10.28 -3.91 4.64
CA TYR A 81 -9.74 -3.65 3.31
C TYR A 81 -8.60 -2.63 3.32
N ILE A 82 -8.73 -1.58 4.15
CA ILE A 82 -7.73 -0.51 4.27
C ILE A 82 -6.46 -1.07 4.90
N VAL A 83 -6.57 -1.86 5.98
CA VAL A 83 -5.43 -2.50 6.63
C VAL A 83 -4.72 -3.47 5.67
N LEU A 84 -5.48 -4.26 4.90
CA LEU A 84 -4.91 -5.21 3.95
C LEU A 84 -4.18 -4.49 2.81
N TRP A 85 -4.79 -3.43 2.28
CA TRP A 85 -4.18 -2.59 1.26
C TRP A 85 -2.89 -1.95 1.81
N LEU A 86 -2.96 -1.24 2.94
CA LEU A 86 -1.79 -0.60 3.59
C LEU A 86 -0.67 -1.59 3.94
N SER A 87 -1.00 -2.81 4.36
CA SER A 87 -0.01 -3.85 4.65
C SER A 87 0.71 -4.33 3.39
N THR A 88 0.07 -4.19 2.23
CA THR A 88 0.63 -4.61 0.95
C THR A 88 1.42 -3.47 0.30
N VAL A 89 0.87 -2.25 0.29
CA VAL A 89 1.54 -1.10 -0.33
C VAL A 89 2.55 -0.40 0.57
N GLY A 90 2.34 -0.42 1.88
CA GLY A 90 3.13 0.34 2.84
C GLY A 90 4.64 0.08 2.75
N PRO A 91 5.10 -1.19 2.75
CA PRO A 91 6.54 -1.49 2.71
C PRO A 91 7.26 -0.93 1.47
N VAL A 92 6.56 -0.79 0.33
CA VAL A 92 7.14 -0.25 -0.91
C VAL A 92 7.42 1.25 -0.80
N VAL A 93 6.65 1.96 0.00
CA VAL A 93 6.77 3.42 0.17
C VAL A 93 7.42 3.79 1.50
N GLY A 94 8.05 2.82 2.18
CA GLY A 94 8.70 3.03 3.47
C GLY A 94 7.73 3.18 4.65
N LEU A 95 6.46 2.82 4.49
CA LEU A 95 5.48 2.78 5.58
C LEU A 95 5.50 1.41 6.26
N SER A 96 5.62 1.41 7.59
CA SER A 96 5.49 0.22 8.42
C SER A 96 4.18 0.27 9.19
N LEU A 97 3.35 -0.78 9.04
CA LEU A 97 2.09 -0.89 9.77
C LEU A 97 2.30 -1.70 11.06
N PRO A 98 1.97 -1.15 12.25
CA PRO A 98 2.04 -1.90 13.50
C PRO A 98 1.15 -3.15 13.48
N LEU A 99 1.63 -4.25 14.08
CA LEU A 99 0.87 -5.51 14.16
C LEU A 99 -0.47 -5.38 14.92
N SER A 100 -0.66 -4.33 15.73
CA SER A 100 -1.95 -4.04 16.37
C SER A 100 -3.08 -3.87 15.35
N TYR A 101 -2.81 -3.30 14.18
CA TYR A 101 -3.81 -3.12 13.12
C TYR A 101 -4.30 -4.44 12.53
N ALA A 102 -3.49 -5.50 12.60
CA ALA A 102 -3.92 -6.84 12.20
C ALA A 102 -5.00 -7.41 13.13
N LYS A 103 -5.24 -6.82 14.32
CA LYS A 103 -6.25 -7.29 15.29
C LYS A 103 -7.62 -6.65 15.09
N LEU A 104 -7.73 -5.55 14.35
CA LEU A 104 -8.98 -4.81 14.15
C LEU A 104 -10.09 -5.63 13.45
N GLY A 105 -9.76 -6.75 12.82
CA GLY A 105 -10.73 -7.71 12.26
C GLY A 105 -11.11 -8.88 13.19
N LEU A 106 -10.78 -8.81 14.49
CA LEU A 106 -11.17 -9.84 15.49
C LEU A 106 -12.23 -9.35 16.48
N GLU A 107 -12.34 -8.04 16.71
CA GLU A 107 -13.10 -7.53 17.86
C GLU A 107 -14.62 -7.39 17.62
N GLU A 108 -15.11 -7.59 16.40
CA GLU A 108 -16.57 -7.55 16.12
C GLU A 108 -17.34 -8.83 16.49
N ASN A 109 -16.67 -9.94 16.83
CA ASN A 109 -17.34 -11.24 17.05
C ASN A 109 -17.51 -11.67 18.52
N THR A 110 -17.33 -10.78 19.51
CA THR A 110 -17.42 -11.18 20.94
C THR A 110 -18.61 -10.54 21.70
N ASN A 111 -19.56 -9.90 20.99
CA ASN A 111 -20.67 -9.19 21.65
C ASN A 111 -22.07 -9.64 21.19
N ALA A 112 -22.22 -10.82 20.57
CA ALA A 112 -23.51 -11.30 20.06
C ALA A 112 -23.92 -12.68 20.60
N GLU A 113 -23.64 -12.97 21.87
CA GLU A 113 -24.14 -14.21 22.50
C GLU A 113 -24.31 -14.07 24.03
N ILE A 114 -25.01 -13.03 24.50
CA ILE A 114 -25.69 -13.03 25.81
C ILE A 114 -26.96 -12.17 25.71
N ASP A 115 -28.07 -12.77 25.26
CA ASP A 115 -29.40 -12.79 25.91
C ASP A 115 -30.39 -13.60 25.06
#